data_AF-A0A971RVD9-F1
#
_entry.id   AF-A0A971RVD9-F1
#
_cell.length_a   1.000
_cell.length_b   1.000
_cell.length_c   1.000
_cell.angle_alpha   90.00
_cell.angle_beta   90.00
_cell.angle_gamma   90.00
#
_symmetry.space_group_name_H-M   'P 1'
#
loop_
_entity.id
_entity.type
_entity.pdbx_description
1 polymer ?
#
loop_
_entity_poly.entity_id
_entity_poly.type
_entity_poly.pdbx_seq_one_letter_code
_entity_poly.pdbx_strand_id
1 'polypeptide(L)'
;MRRSGRLLRWLIAVAVSLLMALSVLLGRGTFQKTDPQQLWMDLSDAFLLPGAMLGGLGGLIFVAGRGFFDMVNFGVMKVLSLVRSEAYRAEQPKTFYDYIEAKSTSRRGGYAYLLVTGLACLALAGLFLVLYLNQ
;
A
#
# COMPACT_ATOMS: atom_id res chain seq x y z
N MET A 1 -1.03 -7.52 -28.73
CA MET A 1 -1.90 -8.01 -27.64
C MET A 1 -1.17 -7.90 -26.29
N ARG A 2 -1.33 -6.80 -25.53
CA ARG A 2 -0.53 -6.51 -24.30
C ARG A 2 -1.40 -6.04 -23.10
N ARG A 3 -2.74 -6.14 -23.21
CA ARG A 3 -3.70 -5.68 -22.18
C ARG A 3 -3.99 -6.72 -21.10
N SER A 4 -3.96 -8.03 -21.41
CA SER A 4 -4.29 -9.09 -20.42
C SER A 4 -3.38 -9.10 -19.20
N GLY A 5 -2.09 -8.82 -19.34
CA GLY A 5 -1.15 -8.81 -18.21
C GLY A 5 -1.40 -7.69 -17.19
N ARG A 6 -2.06 -6.58 -17.59
CA ARG A 6 -2.50 -5.54 -16.66
C ARG A 6 -3.79 -5.95 -15.99
N LEU A 7 -4.82 -6.33 -16.75
CA LEU A 7 -6.10 -6.81 -16.23
C LEU A 7 -5.94 -7.97 -15.22
N LEU A 8 -5.03 -8.91 -15.51
CA LEU A 8 -4.74 -10.02 -14.61
C LEU A 8 -4.23 -9.55 -13.24
N ARG A 9 -3.39 -8.51 -13.18
CA ARG A 9 -2.89 -7.95 -11.91
C ARG A 9 -4.00 -7.30 -11.09
N TRP A 10 -4.94 -6.63 -11.75
CA TRP A 10 -6.13 -6.08 -11.10
C TRP A 10 -7.05 -7.19 -10.57
N LEU A 11 -7.28 -8.23 -11.37
CA LEU A 11 -8.09 -9.39 -10.95
C LEU A 11 -7.46 -10.11 -9.76
N ILE A 12 -6.14 -10.32 -9.76
CA ILE A 12 -5.43 -10.95 -8.62
C ILE A 12 -5.56 -10.07 -7.38
N ALA A 13 -5.35 -8.76 -7.47
CA ALA A 13 -5.45 -7.86 -6.33
C ALA A 13 -6.87 -7.85 -5.72
N VAL A 14 -7.90 -7.82 -6.58
CA VAL A 14 -9.31 -7.92 -6.16
C VAL A 14 -9.57 -9.28 -5.53
N ALA A 15 -9.17 -10.38 -6.16
CA ALA A 15 -9.35 -11.73 -5.63
C ALA A 15 -8.70 -11.90 -4.26
N VAL A 16 -7.48 -11.39 -4.06
CA VAL A 16 -6.78 -11.43 -2.76
C VAL A 16 -7.55 -10.62 -1.71
N SER A 17 -8.01 -9.40 -2.05
CA SER A 17 -8.80 -8.59 -1.11
C SER A 17 -10.10 -9.28 -0.70
N LEU A 18 -10.77 -9.95 -1.64
CA LEU A 18 -12.03 -10.65 -1.42
C LEU A 18 -11.80 -11.92 -0.59
N LEU A 19 -10.71 -12.66 -0.83
CA LEU A 19 -10.31 -13.80 -0.02
C LEU A 19 -9.96 -13.40 1.42
N MET A 20 -9.27 -12.26 1.63
CA MET A 20 -8.99 -11.72 2.97
C MET A 20 -10.28 -11.34 3.69
N ALA A 21 -11.19 -10.63 3.04
CA ALA A 21 -12.47 -10.27 3.63
C ALA A 21 -13.30 -11.53 3.98
N LEU A 22 -13.35 -12.50 3.07
CA LEU A 22 -14.07 -13.76 3.28
C LEU A 22 -13.50 -14.57 4.45
N SER A 23 -12.17 -14.62 4.59
CA SER A 23 -11.53 -15.33 5.70
C SER A 23 -11.80 -14.67 7.06
N VAL A 24 -11.90 -13.34 7.12
CA VAL A 24 -12.33 -12.63 8.34
C VAL A 24 -13.79 -12.94 8.67
N LEU A 25 -14.69 -12.91 7.68
CA LEU A 25 -16.12 -13.20 7.88
C LEU A 25 -16.38 -14.64 8.33
N LEU A 26 -15.66 -15.60 7.75
CA LEU A 26 -15.73 -17.00 8.18
C LEU A 26 -15.20 -17.18 9.60
N GLY A 27 -14.08 -16.53 9.95
CA GLY A 27 -13.50 -16.57 11.29
C GLY A 27 -14.41 -15.96 12.37
N ARG A 28 -15.23 -14.96 12.01
CA ARG A 28 -16.20 -14.33 12.92
C ARG A 28 -17.57 -15.04 12.98
N GLY A 29 -17.77 -16.08 12.18
CA GLY A 29 -19.03 -16.83 12.15
C GLY A 29 -20.23 -15.97 11.74
N THR A 30 -20.01 -14.92 10.95
CA THR A 30 -21.03 -13.91 10.62
C THR A 30 -22.29 -14.51 9.98
N PHE A 31 -22.16 -15.64 9.28
CA PHE A 31 -23.29 -16.38 8.68
C PHE A 31 -24.24 -17.04 9.70
N GLN A 32 -23.84 -17.16 10.97
CA GLN A 32 -24.69 -17.70 12.03
C GLN A 32 -25.38 -16.60 12.85
N LYS A 33 -24.98 -15.34 12.67
CA LYS A 33 -25.54 -14.20 13.39
C LYS A 33 -26.77 -13.68 12.65
N THR A 34 -27.90 -13.60 13.35
CA THR A 34 -29.19 -13.13 12.79
C THR A 34 -29.39 -11.63 12.96
N ASP A 35 -28.47 -10.94 13.64
CA ASP A 35 -28.60 -9.52 13.97
C ASP A 35 -28.06 -8.64 12.82
N PRO A 36 -28.91 -7.84 12.15
CA PRO A 36 -28.51 -7.03 11.01
C PRO A 36 -27.41 -6.01 11.35
N GLN A 37 -27.41 -5.46 12.57
CA GLN A 37 -26.39 -4.47 12.97
C GLN A 37 -24.99 -5.11 13.06
N GLN A 38 -24.90 -6.34 13.57
CA GLN A 38 -23.63 -7.08 13.66
C GLN A 38 -23.10 -7.49 12.29
N LEU A 39 -23.99 -7.75 11.33
CA LEU A 39 -23.63 -8.04 9.94
C LEU A 39 -22.91 -6.86 9.27
N TRP A 40 -23.42 -5.65 9.40
CA TRP A 40 -22.80 -4.45 8.83
C TRP A 40 -21.44 -4.13 9.47
N MET A 41 -21.34 -4.31 10.79
CA MET A 41 -20.08 -4.14 11.53
C MET A 41 -19.02 -5.16 11.07
N ASP A 42 -19.39 -6.45 10.99
CA ASP A 42 -18.47 -7.50 10.55
C ASP A 42 -18.03 -7.31 9.09
N LEU A 43 -18.92 -6.83 8.20
CA LEU A 43 -18.56 -6.49 6.82
C LEU A 43 -17.57 -5.32 6.76
N SER A 44 -17.82 -4.26 7.52
CA SER A 44 -16.90 -3.11 7.59
C SER A 44 -15.50 -3.56 8.01
N ASP A 45 -15.39 -4.31 9.11
CA ASP A 45 -14.11 -4.80 9.62
C ASP A 45 -13.40 -5.73 8.62
N ALA A 46 -14.16 -6.59 7.94
CA ALA A 46 -13.62 -7.52 6.95
C ALA A 46 -13.01 -6.81 5.73
N PHE A 47 -13.58 -5.69 5.28
CA PHE A 47 -13.03 -4.88 4.18
C PHE A 47 -11.98 -3.86 4.64
N LEU A 48 -11.99 -3.47 5.92
CA LEU A 48 -11.01 -2.56 6.50
C LEU A 48 -9.60 -3.17 6.47
N LEU A 49 -9.45 -4.45 6.82
CA LEU A 49 -8.16 -5.15 6.82
C LEU A 49 -7.45 -5.13 5.45
N PRO A 50 -8.05 -5.66 4.37
CA PRO A 50 -7.43 -5.66 3.05
C PRO A 50 -7.30 -4.24 2.50
N GLY A 51 -8.24 -3.34 2.80
CA GLY A 51 -8.16 -1.93 2.42
C GLY A 51 -6.95 -1.23 3.03
N ALA A 52 -6.72 -1.39 4.33
CA ALA A 52 -5.57 -0.82 5.03
C ALA A 52 -4.25 -1.44 4.57
N MET A 53 -4.18 -2.76 4.41
CA MET A 53 -2.95 -3.42 3.96
C MET A 53 -2.59 -3.07 2.51
N LEU A 54 -3.50 -3.27 1.56
CA LEU A 54 -3.24 -3.01 0.14
C LEU A 54 -3.12 -1.51 -0.14
N GLY A 55 -3.95 -0.69 0.51
CA GLY A 55 -3.91 0.75 0.40
C GLY A 55 -2.63 1.33 1.01
N GLY A 56 -2.24 0.85 2.18
CA GLY A 56 -1.00 1.23 2.85
C GLY A 56 0.24 0.83 2.05
N LEU A 57 0.36 -0.44 1.64
CA LEU A 57 1.47 -0.92 0.80
C LEU A 57 1.51 -0.22 -0.55
N GLY A 58 0.36 -0.07 -1.21
CA GLY A 58 0.24 0.63 -2.47
C GLY A 58 0.64 2.10 -2.34
N GLY A 59 0.18 2.78 -1.29
CA GLY A 59 0.55 4.15 -0.91
C GLY A 59 2.05 4.29 -0.69
N LEU A 60 2.65 3.38 0.08
CA LEU A 60 4.08 3.38 0.36
C LEU A 60 4.91 3.22 -0.92
N ILE A 61 4.52 2.28 -1.80
CA ILE A 61 5.19 2.07 -3.09
C ILE A 61 5.01 3.29 -4.00
N PHE A 62 3.85 3.93 -3.99
CA PHE A 62 3.58 5.12 -4.78
C PHE A 62 4.44 6.31 -4.33
N VAL A 63 4.53 6.55 -3.02
CA VAL A 63 5.38 7.59 -2.43
C VAL A 63 6.86 7.29 -2.65
N ALA A 64 7.27 6.01 -2.55
CA ALA A 64 8.63 5.57 -2.88
C ALA A 64 8.98 5.77 -4.35
N GLY A 65 8.06 5.48 -5.27
CA GLY A 65 8.25 5.71 -6.70
C GLY A 65 8.40 7.19 -7.07
N ARG A 66 7.91 8.11 -6.23
CA ARG A 66 8.05 9.56 -6.39
C ARG A 66 9.35 10.12 -5.78
N GLY A 67 10.22 9.30 -5.21
CA GLY A 67 11.53 9.73 -4.70
C GLY A 67 11.49 10.36 -3.30
N PHE A 68 10.37 10.31 -2.58
CA PHE A 68 10.31 10.78 -1.19
C PHE A 68 11.28 10.02 -0.29
N PHE A 69 11.26 8.68 -0.38
CA PHE A 69 12.20 7.83 0.34
C PHE A 69 13.66 7.98 -0.14
N ASP A 70 13.89 8.39 -1.40
CA ASP A 70 15.24 8.68 -1.90
C ASP A 70 15.85 9.90 -1.18
N MET A 71 15.03 10.93 -0.93
CA MET A 71 15.44 12.13 -0.21
C MET A 71 15.75 11.83 1.26
N VAL A 72 14.90 11.04 1.93
CA VAL A 72 15.13 10.60 3.31
C VAL A 72 16.40 9.76 3.41
N ASN A 73 16.58 8.79 2.51
CA ASN A 73 17.75 7.92 2.51
C ASN A 73 19.05 8.72 2.27
N PHE A 74 19.04 9.68 1.33
CA PHE A 74 20.19 10.55 1.11
C PHE A 74 20.50 11.41 2.34
N GLY A 75 19.48 11.96 3.01
CA GLY A 75 19.65 12.73 4.25
C GLY A 75 20.28 11.90 5.37
N VAL A 76 19.75 10.70 5.62
CA VAL A 76 20.28 9.77 6.63
C VAL A 76 21.70 9.33 6.28
N MET A 77 21.97 8.98 5.02
CA MET A 77 23.30 8.62 4.54
C MET A 77 24.30 9.74 4.80
N LYS A 78 23.93 10.99 4.52
CA LYS A 78 24.79 12.16 4.74
C LYS A 78 25.05 12.41 6.23
N VAL A 79 24.03 12.29 7.08
CA VAL A 79 24.20 12.43 8.54
C VAL A 79 25.09 11.32 9.10
N LEU A 80 24.89 10.07 8.69
CA LEU A 80 25.75 8.95 9.10
C LEU A 80 27.17 9.06 8.56
N SER A 81 27.36 9.68 7.38
CA SER A 81 28.68 9.91 6.80
C SER A 81 29.52 10.90 7.63
N LEU A 82 28.89 11.81 8.39
CA LEU A 82 29.60 12.74 9.29
C LEU A 82 30.29 12.03 10.46
N VAL A 83 29.81 10.84 10.83
CA VAL A 83 30.37 10.01 11.91
C VAL A 83 31.41 9.01 11.36
N ARG A 84 31.56 8.89 10.03
CA ARG A 84 32.52 7.99 9.37
C ARG A 84 33.76 8.75 8.87
N SER A 85 34.82 7.99 8.60
CA SER A 85 36.11 8.50 8.11
C SER A 85 35.99 9.30 6.81
N GLU A 86 36.85 10.29 6.61
CA GLU A 86 36.85 11.19 5.43
C GLU A 86 36.97 10.44 4.10
N ALA A 87 37.67 9.30 4.07
CA ALA A 87 37.77 8.43 2.90
C ALA A 87 36.39 7.92 2.44
N TYR A 88 35.50 7.60 3.39
CA TYR A 88 34.14 7.16 3.09
C TYR A 88 33.24 8.32 2.60
N ARG A 89 33.56 9.56 3.02
CA ARG A 89 32.85 10.77 2.56
C ARG A 89 33.25 11.17 1.13
N ALA A 90 34.48 10.86 0.71
CA ALA A 90 34.99 11.17 -0.62
C ALA A 90 34.40 10.28 -1.73
N GLU A 91 34.02 9.04 -1.40
CA GLU A 91 33.40 8.07 -2.33
C GLU A 91 31.89 8.29 -2.52
N GLN A 92 31.25 9.12 -1.71
CA GLN A 92 29.81 9.37 -1.80
C GLN A 92 29.44 10.50 -2.77
N PRO A 93 28.27 10.43 -3.42
CA PRO A 93 27.81 11.47 -4.34
C PRO A 93 27.73 12.82 -3.62
N LYS A 94 28.43 13.82 -4.18
CA LYS A 94 28.56 15.16 -3.56
C LYS A 94 27.23 15.90 -3.55
N THR A 95 26.39 15.64 -4.55
CA THR A 95 25.11 16.32 -4.73
C THR A 95 23.98 15.32 -4.85
N PHE A 96 22.79 15.72 -4.37
CA PHE A 96 21.57 14.92 -4.49
C PHE A 96 21.22 14.58 -5.94
N TYR A 97 21.65 15.43 -6.88
CA TYR A 97 21.47 15.23 -8.32
C TYR A 97 22.20 13.97 -8.81
N ASP A 98 23.49 13.82 -8.48
CA ASP A 98 24.29 12.65 -8.83
C ASP A 98 23.71 11.35 -8.23
N TYR A 99 23.16 11.45 -7.01
CA TYR A 99 22.48 10.32 -6.35
C TYR A 99 21.21 9.88 -7.10
N ILE A 100 20.40 10.83 -7.55
CA ILE A 100 19.18 10.55 -8.32
C ILE A 100 19.54 10.00 -9.70
N GLU A 101 20.54 10.57 -10.37
CA GLU A 101 20.98 10.18 -11.70
C GLU A 101 21.45 8.72 -11.72
N ALA A 102 22.28 8.33 -10.75
CA ALA A 102 22.74 6.95 -10.57
C ALA A 102 21.61 5.95 -10.28
N LYS A 103 20.50 6.40 -9.68
CA LYS A 103 19.36 5.55 -9.28
C LYS A 103 18.21 5.56 -10.29
N SER A 104 18.15 6.57 -11.15
CA SER A 104 17.07 6.83 -12.10
C SER A 104 16.85 5.68 -13.10
N THR A 105 17.91 4.97 -13.46
CA THR A 105 17.92 3.85 -14.42
C THR A 105 17.12 2.63 -13.95
N SER A 106 16.73 2.57 -12.66
CA SER A 106 16.08 1.40 -12.05
C SER A 106 14.62 1.60 -11.62
N ARG A 107 14.03 2.79 -11.85
CA ARG A 107 12.69 3.12 -11.33
C ARG A 107 11.59 2.29 -12.00
N ARG A 108 11.16 1.22 -11.34
CA ARG A 108 10.02 0.38 -11.74
C ARG A 108 8.69 1.02 -11.30
N GLY A 109 8.13 1.87 -12.14
CA GLY A 109 6.75 2.36 -12.01
C GLY A 109 5.75 1.32 -12.51
N GLY A 110 5.07 0.59 -11.60
CA GLY A 110 4.14 -0.46 -12.02
C GLY A 110 3.06 -0.88 -11.03
N TYR A 111 3.02 -0.31 -9.83
CA TYR A 111 2.23 -0.82 -8.70
C TYR A 111 1.03 0.05 -8.31
N ALA A 112 0.68 1.05 -9.13
CA ALA A 112 -0.46 1.94 -8.87
C ALA A 112 -1.79 1.19 -8.70
N TYR A 113 -1.93 0.00 -9.30
CA TYR A 113 -3.13 -0.83 -9.16
C TYR A 113 -3.39 -1.26 -7.71
N LEU A 114 -2.35 -1.56 -6.92
CA LEU A 114 -2.48 -1.94 -5.50
C LEU A 114 -3.08 -0.81 -4.67
N LEU A 115 -2.63 0.41 -4.94
CA LEU A 115 -3.11 1.62 -4.26
C LEU A 115 -4.60 1.84 -4.56
N VAL A 116 -5.00 1.78 -5.84
CA VAL A 116 -6.40 1.98 -6.23
C VAL A 116 -7.30 0.89 -5.66
N THR A 117 -6.88 -0.38 -5.68
CA THR A 117 -7.67 -1.48 -5.09
C THR A 117 -7.82 -1.34 -3.58
N GLY A 118 -6.77 -0.92 -2.88
CA GLY A 118 -6.84 -0.68 -1.43
C GLY A 118 -7.73 0.50 -1.06
N LEU A 119 -7.64 1.60 -1.81
CA LEU A 119 -8.50 2.78 -1.63
C LEU A 119 -9.98 2.45 -1.88
N ALA A 120 -10.27 1.64 -2.91
CA ALA A 120 -11.62 1.16 -3.17
C ALA A 120 -12.17 0.30 -2.02
N CYS A 121 -11.37 -0.62 -1.46
CA CYS A 121 -11.76 -1.40 -0.28
C CYS A 121 -11.98 -0.53 0.95
N LEU A 122 -11.10 0.46 1.20
CA LEU A 122 -11.29 1.41 2.30
C LEU A 122 -12.56 2.25 2.15
N ALA A 123 -12.86 2.69 0.93
CA ALA A 123 -14.09 3.42 0.64
C ALA A 123 -15.34 2.55 0.90
N LEU A 124 -15.30 1.27 0.51
CA LEU A 124 -16.37 0.32 0.79
C LEU A 124 -16.52 0.05 2.29
N ALA A 125 -15.42 -0.14 3.03
CA ALA A 125 -15.45 -0.30 4.48
C ALA A 125 -16.07 0.93 5.17
N GLY A 126 -15.65 2.14 4.75
CA GLY A 126 -16.22 3.39 5.25
C GLY A 126 -17.72 3.52 4.94
N LEU A 127 -18.16 3.11 3.75
CA LEU A 127 -19.58 3.10 3.40
C LEU A 127 -20.39 2.16 4.31
N PHE A 128 -19.89 0.94 4.56
CA PHE A 128 -20.55 0.01 5.49
C PHE A 128 -20.58 0.53 6.93
N LEU A 129 -19.53 1.22 7.36
CA LEU A 129 -19.48 1.86 8.67
C LEU A 129 -20.49 3.00 8.81
N VAL A 130 -20.65 3.83 7.77
CA VAL A 130 -21.66 4.91 7.76
C VAL A 130 -23.07 4.33 7.78
N LEU A 131 -23.33 3.25 7.04
CA LEU A 131 -24.63 2.57 7.06
C LEU A 131 -24.91 1.93 8.43
N TYR A 132 -23.90 1.37 9.09
CA TYR A 132 -24.01 0.85 10.46
C TYR A 132 -24.35 1.96 11.47
N LEU A 133 -23.70 3.12 11.39
CA LEU A 133 -23.96 4.26 12.29
C LEU A 133 -25.34 4.91 12.07
N ASN A 134 -25.94 4.71 10.89
CA ASN A 134 -27.22 5.29 10.51
C ASN A 134 -28.41 4.33 10.71
N GLN A 135 -28.18 3.15 11.31
CA GLN A 135 -29.21 2.20 11.77
C GLN A 135 -29.19 2.08 13.30
#